data_AF-A0A0M4K224-F1
#
_entry.id   AF-A0A0M4K224-F1
#
_cell.length_a   1.000
_cell.length_b   1.000
_cell.length_c   1.000
_cell.angle_alpha   90.00
_cell.angle_beta   90.00
_cell.angle_gamma   90.00
#
_symmetry.space_group_name_H-M   'P 1'
#
loop_
_entity.id
_entity.type
_entity.pdbx_description
1 polymer ?
#
loop_
_entity_poly.entity_id
_entity_poly.type
_entity_poly.pdbx_seq_one_letter_code
_entity_poly.pdbx_strand_id
1 'polypeptide(L)'
;MEKKQGKIIILSGPSGVGKGTINKELAQDKSLNLVQSVSMTTRAPRPEEVDGVNYYFVDKDTFKDAIQHNELIEYAEFINNYYGTPRKIVYDKIAKGENVVLEIEVIGATQVLKKEKPENLVSIFLMPPSLKALEQRLRKRGTEKEEIIKQRLDKALLEIPLKHKYQYVIEIDSVENAVAKVKDVLTKENTLSVDPSESKYFKLRDKVCEIVTEQYEYFVNNWKENVEKVGGEQIDKNFDFKNYLVGLLTDKTYAYVLASQDLNNLDKSSFIEATVEQFMIDVNFFSVEQKEFQK
;
A
#
# COMPACT_ATOMS: atom_id res chain seq x y z
N MET A 1 -18.62 7.66 -23.32
CA MET A 1 -17.77 7.76 -22.11
C MET A 1 -16.87 6.53 -22.12
N GLU A 2 -15.54 6.70 -22.16
CA GLU A 2 -14.63 5.57 -22.02
C GLU A 2 -14.86 4.90 -20.68
N LYS A 3 -15.01 3.57 -20.69
CA LYS A 3 -15.25 2.79 -19.48
C LYS A 3 -13.94 2.75 -18.71
N LYS A 4 -13.90 3.37 -17.52
CA LYS A 4 -12.71 3.37 -16.65
C LYS A 4 -12.28 1.91 -16.39
N GLN A 5 -11.03 1.58 -16.70
CA GLN A 5 -10.46 0.27 -16.38
C GLN A 5 -10.35 0.12 -14.86
N GLY A 6 -10.48 -1.12 -14.38
CA GLY A 6 -10.24 -1.43 -12.96
C GLY A 6 -8.75 -1.29 -12.61
N LYS A 7 -8.43 -1.27 -11.33
CA LYS A 7 -7.04 -1.28 -10.83
C LYS A 7 -6.64 -2.63 -10.25
N ILE A 8 -5.34 -2.91 -10.26
CA ILE A 8 -4.73 -3.98 -9.47
C ILE A 8 -4.53 -3.45 -8.05
N ILE A 9 -5.09 -4.12 -7.04
CA ILE A 9 -4.87 -3.80 -5.64
C ILE A 9 -3.95 -4.87 -5.04
N ILE A 10 -2.72 -4.52 -4.71
CA ILE A 10 -1.75 -5.44 -4.12
C ILE A 10 -1.80 -5.31 -2.60
N LEU A 11 -2.14 -6.42 -1.93
CA LEU A 11 -1.94 -6.59 -0.49
C LEU A 11 -0.77 -7.54 -0.28
N SER A 12 0.36 -7.00 0.17
CA SER A 12 1.59 -7.76 0.39
C SER A 12 2.22 -7.40 1.73
N GLY A 13 3.25 -8.11 2.14
CA GLY A 13 3.86 -7.99 3.46
C GLY A 13 4.52 -9.30 3.90
N PRO A 14 5.34 -9.28 4.96
CA PRO A 14 6.11 -10.43 5.37
C PRO A 14 5.19 -11.60 5.71
N SER A 15 5.70 -12.82 5.47
CA SER A 15 4.98 -14.04 5.81
C SER A 15 4.51 -14.03 7.28
N GLY A 16 3.22 -14.25 7.52
CA GLY A 16 2.64 -14.30 8.88
C GLY A 16 2.14 -12.97 9.41
N VAL A 17 2.24 -11.88 8.64
CA VAL A 17 1.79 -10.55 9.10
C VAL A 17 0.28 -10.45 9.28
N GLY A 18 -0.51 -11.26 8.58
CA GLY A 18 -1.98 -11.26 8.65
C GLY A 18 -2.69 -10.85 7.36
N LYS A 19 -2.01 -10.89 6.20
CA LYS A 19 -2.56 -10.53 4.87
C LYS A 19 -3.92 -11.18 4.59
N GLY A 20 -4.00 -12.51 4.71
CA GLY A 20 -5.24 -13.26 4.48
C GLY A 20 -6.38 -12.85 5.41
N THR A 21 -6.10 -12.43 6.65
CA THR A 21 -7.14 -11.91 7.56
C THR A 21 -7.69 -10.58 7.05
N ILE A 22 -6.81 -9.62 6.73
CA ILE A 22 -7.22 -8.32 6.17
C ILE A 22 -7.99 -8.53 4.87
N ASN A 23 -7.49 -9.40 3.98
CA ASN A 23 -8.13 -9.67 2.70
C ASN A 23 -9.52 -10.28 2.87
N LYS A 24 -9.69 -11.19 3.84
CA LYS A 24 -10.99 -11.80 4.16
C LYS A 24 -12.00 -10.74 4.63
N GLU A 25 -11.61 -9.85 5.54
CA GLU A 25 -12.47 -8.76 6.02
C GLU A 25 -12.89 -7.82 4.86
N LEU A 26 -11.95 -7.47 3.98
CA LEU A 26 -12.27 -6.67 2.78
C LEU A 26 -13.22 -7.40 1.83
N ALA A 27 -13.06 -8.71 1.63
CA ALA A 27 -13.92 -9.51 0.74
C ALA A 27 -15.35 -9.71 1.27
N GLN A 28 -15.54 -9.60 2.60
CA GLN A 28 -16.86 -9.66 3.23
C GLN A 28 -17.65 -8.37 3.02
N ASP A 29 -16.99 -7.23 2.90
CA ASP A 29 -17.63 -5.96 2.63
C ASP A 29 -17.97 -5.80 1.14
N LYS A 30 -19.20 -6.19 0.78
CA LYS A 30 -19.71 -6.12 -0.59
C LYS A 30 -19.84 -4.69 -1.12
N SER A 31 -19.88 -3.68 -0.26
CA SER A 31 -19.94 -2.27 -0.69
C SER A 31 -18.67 -1.82 -1.41
N LEU A 32 -17.54 -2.50 -1.16
CA LEU A 32 -16.25 -2.17 -1.76
C LEU A 32 -16.14 -2.61 -3.24
N ASN A 33 -17.03 -3.48 -3.70
CA ASN A 33 -17.01 -4.05 -5.06
C ASN A 33 -15.62 -4.59 -5.47
N LEU A 34 -14.93 -5.26 -4.54
CA LEU A 34 -13.60 -5.83 -4.75
C LEU A 34 -13.69 -7.27 -5.24
N VAL A 35 -12.85 -7.60 -6.22
CA VAL A 35 -12.78 -8.93 -6.79
C VAL A 35 -11.50 -9.61 -6.37
N GLN A 36 -11.64 -10.74 -5.67
CA GLN A 36 -10.50 -11.48 -5.16
C GLN A 36 -9.85 -12.31 -6.28
N SER A 37 -8.52 -12.19 -6.42
CA SER A 37 -7.76 -13.06 -7.30
C SER A 37 -7.55 -14.43 -6.66
N VAL A 38 -7.70 -15.50 -7.44
CA VAL A 38 -7.38 -16.87 -7.03
C VAL A 38 -6.05 -17.26 -7.65
N SER A 39 -5.03 -17.46 -6.81
CA SER A 39 -3.69 -17.84 -7.26
C SER A 39 -3.59 -19.35 -7.54
N MET A 40 -2.63 -19.75 -8.37
CA MET A 40 -2.18 -21.13 -8.53
C MET A 40 -1.18 -21.50 -7.43
N THR A 41 -1.18 -22.76 -7.00
CA THR A 41 -0.13 -23.31 -6.14
C THR A 41 0.17 -24.77 -6.42
N THR A 42 1.43 -25.17 -6.20
CA THR A 42 1.85 -26.60 -6.25
C THR A 42 1.77 -27.31 -4.91
N ARG A 43 1.37 -26.60 -3.84
CA ARG A 43 1.14 -27.20 -2.53
C ARG A 43 -0.13 -28.03 -2.57
N ALA A 44 -0.16 -29.16 -1.88
CA ALA A 44 -1.41 -29.88 -1.66
C ALA A 44 -2.45 -29.04 -0.88
N PRO A 45 -3.76 -29.14 -1.19
CA PRO A 45 -4.80 -28.45 -0.43
C PRO A 45 -4.81 -28.87 1.05
N ARG A 46 -5.14 -27.92 1.94
CA ARG A 46 -5.49 -28.23 3.33
C ARG A 46 -6.93 -28.76 3.42
N PRO A 47 -7.32 -29.44 4.52
CA PRO A 47 -8.66 -30.04 4.66
C PRO A 47 -9.83 -29.09 4.39
N GLU A 48 -9.69 -27.81 4.71
CA GLU A 48 -10.74 -26.78 4.55
C GLU A 48 -10.63 -25.99 3.23
N GLU A 49 -9.64 -26.28 2.39
CA GLU A 49 -9.40 -25.54 1.14
C GLU A 49 -10.10 -26.22 -0.05
N VAL A 50 -10.78 -25.42 -0.87
CA VAL A 50 -11.49 -25.86 -2.07
C VAL A 50 -10.77 -25.35 -3.32
N ASP A 51 -10.54 -26.24 -4.28
CA ASP A 51 -9.94 -25.90 -5.57
C ASP A 51 -10.80 -24.90 -6.36
N GLY A 52 -10.14 -23.92 -6.99
CA GLY A 52 -10.79 -22.82 -7.71
C GLY A 52 -11.44 -21.77 -6.82
N VAL A 53 -11.48 -21.97 -5.50
CA VAL A 53 -11.96 -20.99 -4.52
C VAL A 53 -10.80 -20.40 -3.74
N ASN A 54 -9.99 -21.25 -3.11
CA ASN A 54 -8.84 -20.81 -2.31
C ASN A 54 -7.58 -20.67 -3.17
N TYR A 55 -7.31 -21.68 -3.99
CA TYR A 55 -6.23 -21.72 -4.97
C TYR A 55 -6.66 -22.61 -6.14
N TYR A 56 -6.00 -22.44 -7.28
CA TYR A 56 -5.91 -23.49 -8.29
C TYR A 56 -4.75 -24.42 -7.92
N PHE A 57 -5.08 -25.61 -7.42
CA PHE A 57 -4.11 -26.61 -7.01
C PHE A 57 -3.63 -27.41 -8.22
N VAL A 58 -2.35 -27.25 -8.59
CA VAL A 58 -1.76 -27.86 -9.78
C VAL A 58 -0.48 -28.62 -9.44
N ASP A 59 -0.03 -29.53 -10.30
CA ASP A 59 1.29 -30.12 -10.14
C ASP A 59 2.42 -29.15 -10.58
N LYS A 60 3.67 -29.53 -10.29
CA LYS A 60 4.84 -28.69 -10.61
C LYS A 60 5.06 -28.53 -12.11
N ASP A 61 4.71 -29.51 -12.92
CA ASP A 61 4.95 -29.46 -14.36
C ASP A 61 3.96 -28.50 -15.02
N THR A 62 2.69 -28.58 -14.65
CA THR A 62 1.64 -27.63 -15.03
C THR A 62 1.99 -26.20 -14.61
N PHE A 63 2.51 -26.01 -13.40
CA PHE A 63 2.93 -24.68 -12.95
C PHE A 63 4.10 -24.13 -13.77
N LYS A 64 5.10 -24.97 -14.07
CA LYS A 64 6.26 -24.59 -14.89
C LYS A 64 5.84 -24.27 -16.33
N ASP A 65 4.89 -25.01 -16.87
CA ASP A 65 4.31 -24.74 -18.18
C ASP A 65 3.65 -23.35 -18.24
N ALA A 66 2.86 -23.00 -17.21
CA ALA A 66 2.27 -21.67 -17.09
C ALA A 66 3.33 -20.55 -17.00
N ILE A 67 4.48 -20.80 -16.36
CA ILE A 67 5.62 -19.86 -16.38
C ILE A 67 6.17 -19.72 -17.82
N GLN A 68 6.44 -20.84 -18.50
CA GLN A 68 7.03 -20.85 -19.84
C GLN A 68 6.14 -20.14 -20.87
N HIS A 69 4.83 -20.30 -20.75
CA HIS A 69 3.84 -19.66 -21.62
C HIS A 69 3.48 -18.23 -21.19
N ASN A 70 4.16 -17.66 -20.19
CA ASN A 70 3.89 -16.33 -19.66
C ASN A 70 2.39 -16.17 -19.31
N GLU A 71 1.84 -17.14 -18.58
CA GLU A 71 0.45 -17.15 -18.12
C GLU A 71 0.28 -16.60 -16.70
N LEU A 72 1.39 -16.26 -16.03
CA LEU A 72 1.39 -15.72 -14.67
C LEU A 72 1.86 -14.26 -14.63
N ILE A 73 1.15 -13.40 -13.92
CA ILE A 73 1.57 -11.99 -13.68
C ILE A 73 2.83 -11.96 -12.82
N GLU A 74 2.81 -12.78 -11.78
CA GLU A 74 3.86 -12.98 -10.81
C GLU A 74 3.90 -14.45 -10.40
N TYR A 75 5.06 -14.90 -9.94
CA TYR A 75 5.21 -16.18 -9.27
C TYR A 75 6.37 -16.16 -8.29
N ALA A 76 6.29 -16.96 -7.24
CA ALA A 76 7.36 -17.15 -6.28
C ALA A 76 7.41 -18.59 -5.80
N GLU A 77 8.60 -19.04 -5.39
CA GLU A 77 8.78 -20.30 -4.69
C GLU A 77 8.93 -20.03 -3.18
N PHE A 78 8.24 -20.83 -2.37
CA PHE A 78 8.36 -20.77 -0.92
C PHE A 78 8.21 -22.17 -0.32
N ILE A 79 9.23 -22.61 0.43
CA ILE A 79 9.31 -23.95 1.04
C ILE A 79 8.94 -25.03 0.00
N ASN A 80 9.68 -25.05 -1.11
CA ASN A 80 9.57 -26.03 -2.21
C ASN A 80 8.21 -26.08 -2.94
N ASN A 81 7.34 -25.10 -2.73
CA ASN A 81 6.06 -24.94 -3.42
C ASN A 81 6.03 -23.64 -4.21
N TYR A 82 5.49 -23.69 -5.42
CA TYR A 82 5.26 -22.51 -6.23
C TYR A 82 3.90 -21.90 -5.92
N TYR A 83 3.84 -20.58 -6.06
CA TYR A 83 2.64 -19.76 -5.99
C TYR A 83 2.71 -18.76 -7.13
N GLY A 84 1.58 -18.46 -7.77
CA GLY A 84 1.55 -17.45 -8.82
C GLY A 84 0.16 -17.07 -9.24
N THR A 85 0.01 -15.91 -9.84
CA THR A 85 -1.31 -15.33 -10.14
C THR A 85 -1.62 -15.43 -11.63
N PRO A 86 -2.70 -16.14 -12.04
CA PRO A 86 -3.09 -16.28 -13.44
C PRO A 86 -3.37 -14.93 -14.11
N ARG A 87 -2.60 -14.64 -15.16
CA ARG A 87 -2.65 -13.40 -15.95
C ARG A 87 -4.02 -13.14 -16.53
N LYS A 88 -4.52 -14.09 -17.31
CA LYS A 88 -5.75 -13.91 -18.10
C LYS A 88 -6.94 -13.55 -17.20
N ILE A 89 -7.12 -14.28 -16.10
CA ILE A 89 -8.25 -14.09 -15.17
C ILE A 89 -8.25 -12.68 -14.58
N VAL A 90 -7.09 -12.16 -14.19
CA VAL A 90 -6.97 -10.83 -13.59
C VAL A 90 -7.23 -9.74 -14.63
N TYR A 91 -6.56 -9.76 -15.79
CA TYR A 91 -6.75 -8.70 -16.77
C TYR A 91 -8.14 -8.70 -17.42
N ASP A 92 -8.79 -9.86 -17.56
CA ASP A 92 -10.17 -9.94 -18.05
C ASP A 92 -11.16 -9.23 -17.09
N LYS A 93 -10.89 -9.24 -15.78
CA LYS A 93 -11.70 -8.54 -14.76
C LYS A 93 -11.42 -7.03 -14.76
N ILE A 94 -10.15 -6.65 -14.81
CA ILE A 94 -9.70 -5.25 -14.93
C ILE A 94 -10.32 -4.59 -16.17
N ALA A 95 -10.31 -5.28 -17.31
CA ALA A 95 -10.91 -4.79 -18.55
C ALA A 95 -12.42 -4.56 -18.45
N LYS A 96 -13.11 -5.23 -17.52
CA LYS A 96 -14.54 -5.01 -17.23
C LYS A 96 -14.81 -3.81 -16.32
N GLY A 97 -13.76 -3.21 -15.75
CA GLY A 97 -13.84 -2.14 -14.76
C GLY A 97 -13.80 -2.63 -13.31
N GLU A 98 -13.50 -3.91 -13.08
CA GLU A 98 -13.46 -4.50 -11.73
C GLU A 98 -12.08 -4.28 -11.10
N ASN A 99 -12.02 -3.85 -9.84
CA ASN A 99 -10.77 -3.77 -9.10
C ASN A 99 -10.42 -5.14 -8.53
N VAL A 100 -9.22 -5.63 -8.85
CA VAL A 100 -8.80 -6.99 -8.51
C VAL A 100 -7.78 -6.96 -7.38
N VAL A 101 -8.09 -7.62 -6.27
CA VAL A 101 -7.20 -7.73 -5.11
C VAL A 101 -6.28 -8.94 -5.27
N LEU A 102 -4.98 -8.68 -5.26
CA LEU A 102 -3.90 -9.67 -5.27
C LEU A 102 -3.30 -9.72 -3.86
N GLU A 103 -3.68 -10.75 -3.10
CA GLU A 103 -3.00 -11.11 -1.84
C GLU A 103 -1.80 -12.00 -2.16
N ILE A 104 -0.62 -11.40 -2.27
CA ILE A 104 0.59 -12.07 -2.78
C ILE A 104 1.80 -11.82 -1.87
N GLU A 105 2.83 -12.65 -2.05
CA GLU A 105 4.09 -12.53 -1.31
C GLU A 105 4.94 -11.37 -1.84
N VAL A 106 5.88 -10.87 -1.02
CA VAL A 106 6.65 -9.65 -1.32
C VAL A 106 7.43 -9.77 -2.61
N ILE A 107 8.08 -10.91 -2.86
CA ILE A 107 8.83 -11.16 -4.10
C ILE A 107 7.92 -11.11 -5.33
N GLY A 108 6.75 -11.76 -5.26
CA GLY A 108 5.75 -11.73 -6.32
C GLY A 108 5.26 -10.32 -6.60
N ALA A 109 4.90 -9.58 -5.54
CA ALA A 109 4.49 -8.19 -5.66
C ALA A 109 5.56 -7.30 -6.32
N THR A 110 6.86 -7.49 -6.01
CA THR A 110 7.91 -6.72 -6.71
C THR A 110 7.98 -7.00 -8.21
N GLN A 111 7.53 -8.15 -8.69
CA GLN A 111 7.44 -8.42 -10.13
C GLN A 111 6.30 -7.64 -10.77
N VAL A 112 5.15 -7.57 -10.10
CA VAL A 112 4.00 -6.76 -10.56
C VAL A 112 4.37 -5.28 -10.59
N LEU A 113 4.95 -4.77 -9.50
CA LEU A 113 5.37 -3.36 -9.36
C LEU A 113 6.40 -2.91 -10.40
N LYS A 114 7.19 -3.84 -10.96
CA LYS A 114 8.15 -3.54 -12.04
C LYS A 114 7.51 -3.49 -13.43
N LYS A 115 6.41 -4.21 -13.63
CA LYS A 115 5.76 -4.37 -14.93
C LYS A 115 4.63 -3.37 -15.13
N GLU A 116 3.95 -3.04 -14.04
CA GLU A 116 2.77 -2.16 -14.04
C GLU A 116 3.14 -0.72 -13.74
N LYS A 117 2.35 0.20 -14.32
CA LYS A 117 2.50 1.62 -14.04
C LYS A 117 1.83 1.98 -12.71
N PRO A 118 2.37 2.93 -11.93
CA PRO A 118 1.79 3.33 -10.64
C PRO A 118 0.31 3.73 -10.69
N GLU A 119 -0.14 4.36 -11.79
CA GLU A 119 -1.53 4.78 -11.96
C GLU A 119 -2.53 3.62 -12.12
N ASN A 120 -2.07 2.45 -12.55
CA ASN A 120 -2.90 1.26 -12.79
C ASN A 120 -3.07 0.38 -11.54
N LEU A 121 -2.38 0.71 -10.45
CA LEU A 121 -2.38 -0.11 -9.25
C LEU A 121 -2.48 0.70 -7.97
N VAL A 122 -2.87 0.01 -6.91
CA VAL A 122 -2.76 0.46 -5.51
C VAL A 122 -1.98 -0.60 -4.77
N SER A 123 -0.79 -0.26 -4.27
CA SER A 123 0.12 -1.20 -3.62
C SER A 123 0.28 -0.88 -2.13
N ILE A 124 -0.09 -1.86 -1.31
CA ILE A 124 -0.12 -1.74 0.15
C ILE A 124 0.79 -2.81 0.75
N PHE A 125 1.81 -2.36 1.48
CA PHE A 125 2.66 -3.20 2.30
C PHE A 125 2.14 -3.24 3.73
N LEU A 126 1.63 -4.40 4.14
CA LEU A 126 1.19 -4.69 5.49
C LEU A 126 2.40 -5.02 6.37
N MET A 127 2.54 -4.32 7.48
CA MET A 127 3.68 -4.38 8.38
C MET A 127 3.25 -4.87 9.76
N PRO A 128 4.00 -5.76 10.44
CA PRO A 128 3.76 -6.04 11.84
C PRO A 128 4.26 -4.88 12.70
N PRO A 129 3.66 -4.62 13.88
CA PRO A 129 4.11 -3.54 14.77
C PRO A 129 5.52 -3.78 15.32
N SER A 130 5.98 -5.04 15.33
CA SER A 130 7.37 -5.41 15.59
C SER A 130 7.66 -6.82 15.08
N LEU A 131 8.96 -7.14 14.93
CA LEU A 131 9.40 -8.50 14.64
C LEU A 131 8.96 -9.48 15.74
N LYS A 132 8.96 -9.05 17.01
CA LYS A 132 8.47 -9.85 18.13
C LYS A 132 6.98 -10.18 17.99
N ALA A 133 6.16 -9.22 17.57
CA ALA A 133 4.75 -9.44 17.30
C ALA A 133 4.53 -10.42 16.12
N LEU A 134 5.35 -10.33 15.08
CA LEU A 134 5.34 -11.27 13.96
C LEU A 134 5.66 -12.69 14.42
N GLU A 135 6.72 -12.86 15.20
CA GLU A 135 7.12 -14.15 15.78
C GLU A 135 6.01 -14.75 16.65
N GLN A 136 5.41 -13.95 17.53
CA GLN A 136 4.30 -14.38 18.38
C GLN A 136 3.11 -14.87 17.54
N ARG A 137 2.77 -14.18 16.43
CA ARG A 137 1.70 -14.61 15.51
C ARG A 137 2.03 -15.94 14.84
N LEU A 138 3.26 -16.13 14.35
CA LEU A 138 3.71 -17.39 13.74
C LEU A 138 3.63 -18.55 14.73
N ARG A 139 4.12 -18.36 15.96
CA ARG A 139 4.09 -19.36 17.03
C ARG A 139 2.67 -19.71 17.46
N LYS A 140 1.79 -18.71 17.61
CA LYS A 140 0.38 -18.90 18.01
C LYS A 140 -0.40 -19.78 17.01
N ARG A 141 0.00 -19.79 15.74
CA ARG A 141 -0.61 -20.65 14.72
C ARG A 141 -0.42 -22.14 15.01
N GLY A 142 0.62 -22.53 15.77
CA GLY A 142 0.82 -23.88 16.31
C GLY A 142 0.97 -25.02 15.28
N THR A 143 1.09 -24.71 14.00
CA THR A 143 1.02 -25.68 12.88
C THR A 143 2.38 -25.95 12.24
N GLU A 144 3.43 -25.27 12.68
CA GLU A 144 4.75 -25.27 12.04
C GLU A 144 5.85 -25.63 13.05
N LYS A 145 6.86 -26.37 12.58
CA LYS A 145 8.05 -26.70 13.37
C LYS A 145 8.90 -25.45 13.60
N GLU A 146 9.68 -25.45 14.68
CA GLU A 146 10.57 -24.33 15.06
C GLU A 146 11.49 -23.87 13.91
N GLU A 147 12.02 -24.82 13.14
CA GLU A 147 12.88 -24.54 11.99
C GLU A 147 12.16 -23.72 10.90
N ILE A 148 10.89 -24.03 10.61
CA ILE A 148 10.08 -23.31 9.64
C ILE A 148 9.77 -21.90 10.15
N ILE A 149 9.52 -21.73 11.45
CA ILE A 149 9.29 -20.42 12.06
C ILE A 149 10.52 -19.53 11.88
N LYS A 150 11.72 -20.05 12.14
CA LYS A 150 12.98 -19.33 11.92
C LYS A 150 13.17 -18.93 10.46
N GLN A 151 12.98 -19.86 9.51
CA GLN A 151 13.05 -19.57 8.08
C GLN A 151 12.07 -18.46 7.65
N ARG A 152 10.86 -18.43 8.22
CA ARG A 152 9.88 -17.35 7.97
C ARG A 152 10.33 -16.00 8.54
N LEU A 153 10.95 -15.97 9.72
CA LEU A 153 11.48 -14.75 10.32
C LEU A 153 12.67 -14.20 9.53
N ASP A 154 13.60 -15.07 9.11
CA ASP A 154 14.74 -14.68 8.27
C ASP A 154 14.25 -14.10 6.94
N LYS A 155 13.25 -14.75 6.31
CA LYS A 155 12.61 -14.22 5.11
C LYS A 155 11.99 -12.84 5.35
N ALA A 156 11.28 -12.65 6.47
CA ALA A 156 10.67 -11.37 6.80
C ALA A 156 11.71 -10.24 6.92
N LEU A 157 12.90 -10.50 7.47
CA LEU A 157 13.99 -9.53 7.55
C LEU A 157 14.52 -9.10 6.17
N LEU A 158 14.47 -9.98 5.18
CA LEU A 158 14.84 -9.68 3.79
C LEU A 158 13.72 -8.95 3.05
N GLU A 159 12.46 -9.22 3.40
CA GLU A 159 11.28 -8.67 2.74
C GLU A 159 10.90 -7.27 3.23
N ILE A 160 11.01 -7.01 4.54
CA ILE A 160 10.64 -5.73 5.16
C ILE A 160 11.31 -4.51 4.51
N PRO A 161 12.63 -4.53 4.20
CA PRO A 161 13.28 -3.41 3.53
C PRO A 161 12.64 -3.05 2.19
N LEU A 162 11.97 -4.00 1.51
CA LEU A 162 11.32 -3.75 0.21
C LEU A 162 10.04 -2.90 0.30
N LYS A 163 9.57 -2.55 1.50
CA LYS A 163 8.40 -1.69 1.71
C LYS A 163 8.48 -0.35 0.98
N HIS A 164 9.68 0.18 0.74
CA HIS A 164 9.89 1.44 -0.01
C HIS A 164 9.43 1.37 -1.48
N LYS A 165 9.16 0.17 -2.01
CA LYS A 165 8.67 -0.02 -3.39
C LYS A 165 7.15 0.11 -3.51
N TYR A 166 6.44 0.19 -2.38
CA TYR A 166 4.98 0.25 -2.33
C TYR A 166 4.54 1.70 -2.16
N GLN A 167 3.34 2.01 -2.67
CA GLN A 167 2.74 3.34 -2.48
C GLN A 167 2.36 3.59 -1.02
N TYR A 168 1.93 2.53 -0.32
CA TYR A 168 1.44 2.62 1.05
C TYR A 168 2.07 1.56 1.96
N VAL A 169 2.36 1.96 3.20
CA VAL A 169 2.76 1.05 4.27
C VAL A 169 1.74 1.16 5.39
N ILE A 170 1.09 0.05 5.73
CA ILE A 170 0.06 0.00 6.78
C ILE A 170 0.53 -0.97 7.86
N GLU A 171 0.66 -0.46 9.09
CA GLU A 171 0.88 -1.31 10.25
C GLU A 171 -0.41 -2.00 10.69
N ILE A 172 -0.30 -3.28 11.05
CA ILE A 172 -1.40 -4.08 11.60
C ILE A 172 -1.27 -4.16 13.12
N ASP A 173 -1.71 -3.10 13.79
CA ASP A 173 -1.91 -3.01 15.24
C ASP A 173 -3.17 -3.76 15.68
N SER A 174 -4.30 -3.53 15.01
CA SER A 174 -5.54 -4.29 15.08
C SER A 174 -6.05 -4.63 13.67
N VAL A 175 -6.92 -5.64 13.55
CA VAL A 175 -7.49 -6.00 12.26
C VAL A 175 -8.43 -4.90 11.78
N GLU A 176 -9.21 -4.35 12.71
CA GLU A 176 -10.21 -3.31 12.47
C GLU A 176 -9.57 -2.02 11.96
N ASN A 177 -8.53 -1.53 12.63
CA ASN A 177 -7.82 -0.32 12.22
C ASN A 177 -7.08 -0.52 10.89
N ALA A 178 -6.42 -1.67 10.69
CA ALA A 178 -5.76 -1.97 9.42
C ALA A 178 -6.75 -2.04 8.25
N VAL A 179 -7.92 -2.65 8.43
CA VAL A 179 -9.00 -2.67 7.42
C VAL A 179 -9.51 -1.26 7.14
N ALA A 180 -9.73 -0.44 8.18
CA ALA A 180 -10.16 0.95 8.01
C ALA A 180 -9.12 1.77 7.20
N LYS A 181 -7.83 1.61 7.50
CA LYS A 181 -6.73 2.23 6.76
C LYS A 181 -6.71 1.80 5.29
N VAL A 182 -6.86 0.49 5.02
CA VAL A 182 -6.91 0.00 3.63
C VAL A 182 -8.10 0.59 2.89
N LYS A 183 -9.30 0.59 3.49
CA LYS A 183 -10.49 1.19 2.88
C LYS A 183 -10.28 2.67 2.57
N ASP A 184 -9.71 3.43 3.50
CA ASP A 184 -9.44 4.85 3.30
C ASP A 184 -8.44 5.10 2.17
N VAL A 185 -7.36 4.31 2.07
CA VAL A 185 -6.43 4.33 0.93
C VAL A 185 -7.16 4.03 -0.39
N LEU A 186 -8.03 3.01 -0.39
CA LEU A 186 -8.80 2.64 -1.59
C LEU A 186 -9.80 3.73 -2.00
N THR A 187 -10.42 4.43 -1.05
CA THR A 187 -11.24 5.63 -1.30
C THR A 187 -10.40 6.75 -1.90
N LYS A 188 -9.26 7.09 -1.28
CA LYS A 188 -8.32 8.11 -1.76
C LYS A 188 -7.91 7.84 -3.22
N GLU A 189 -7.64 6.57 -3.54
CA GLU A 189 -7.19 6.13 -4.87
C GLU A 189 -8.31 5.99 -5.91
N ASN A 190 -9.54 6.39 -5.56
CA ASN A 190 -10.73 6.32 -6.40
C ASN A 190 -10.94 4.91 -6.98
N THR A 191 -10.78 3.91 -6.12
CA THR A 191 -11.05 2.50 -6.44
C THR A 191 -12.42 2.04 -5.96
N LEU A 192 -12.92 2.62 -4.88
CA LEU A 192 -14.23 2.30 -4.35
C LEU A 192 -15.33 3.13 -5.05
N SER A 193 -16.58 2.69 -4.93
CA SER A 193 -17.75 3.38 -5.50
C SER A 193 -18.24 4.54 -4.61
N VAL A 194 -17.31 5.22 -3.93
CA VAL A 194 -17.54 6.37 -3.05
C VAL A 194 -16.73 7.55 -3.56
N ASP A 195 -17.16 8.77 -3.24
CA ASP A 195 -16.42 9.97 -3.63
C ASP A 195 -15.05 9.98 -2.94
N PRO A 196 -13.93 10.18 -3.66
CA PRO A 196 -12.60 10.24 -3.07
C PRO A 196 -12.51 11.25 -1.92
N SER A 197 -13.23 12.37 -1.99
CA SER A 197 -13.27 13.41 -0.95
C SER A 197 -13.79 12.93 0.41
N GLU A 198 -14.47 11.78 0.46
CA GLU A 198 -14.88 11.17 1.72
C GLU A 198 -13.70 10.61 2.52
N SER A 199 -12.58 10.31 1.85
CA SER A 199 -11.35 9.84 2.48
C SER A 199 -10.84 10.85 3.50
N LYS A 200 -10.34 10.33 4.63
CA LYS A 200 -9.66 11.13 5.64
C LYS A 200 -8.43 11.84 5.10
N TYR A 201 -7.83 11.37 4.01
CA TYR A 201 -6.74 12.06 3.34
C TYR A 201 -7.13 13.47 2.85
N PHE A 202 -8.27 13.62 2.19
CA PHE A 202 -8.67 14.94 1.67
C PHE A 202 -9.12 15.89 2.79
N LYS A 203 -9.81 15.37 3.80
CA LYS A 203 -10.14 16.13 5.01
C LYS A 203 -8.90 16.58 5.76
N LEU A 204 -7.89 15.71 5.87
CA LEU A 204 -6.57 16.06 6.39
C LEU A 204 -5.94 17.18 5.55
N ARG A 205 -5.98 17.09 4.23
CA ARG A 205 -5.43 18.12 3.33
C ARG A 205 -6.04 19.49 3.60
N ASP A 206 -7.36 19.56 3.76
CA ASP A 206 -8.07 20.80 4.07
C ASP A 206 -7.58 21.37 5.41
N LYS A 207 -7.48 20.52 6.45
CA LYS A 207 -6.97 20.93 7.76
C LYS A 207 -5.51 21.38 7.73
N VAL A 208 -4.65 20.71 6.97
CA VAL A 208 -3.25 21.10 6.75
C VAL A 208 -3.18 22.45 6.04
N CYS A 209 -4.06 22.71 5.07
CA CYS A 209 -4.14 24.00 4.38
C CYS A 209 -4.50 25.14 5.35
N GLU A 210 -5.44 24.91 6.27
CA GLU A 210 -5.76 25.85 7.34
C GLU A 210 -4.52 26.14 8.20
N ILE A 211 -3.85 25.10 8.72
CA ILE A 211 -2.66 25.23 9.57
C ILE A 211 -1.54 26.00 8.85
N VAL A 212 -1.27 25.68 7.59
CA VAL A 212 -0.26 26.37 6.78
C VAL A 212 -0.60 27.85 6.58
N THR A 213 -1.89 28.16 6.40
CA THR A 213 -2.35 29.55 6.24
C THR A 213 -2.27 30.31 7.56
N GLU A 214 -2.65 29.71 8.67
CA GLU A 214 -2.71 30.42 9.96
C GLU A 214 -1.33 30.58 10.62
N GLN A 215 -0.46 29.57 10.49
CA GLN A 215 0.79 29.51 11.25
C GLN A 215 2.04 29.78 10.40
N TYR A 216 1.98 29.49 9.09
CA TYR A 216 3.16 29.50 8.22
C TYR A 216 3.00 30.42 7.00
N GLU A 217 1.99 31.29 6.95
CA GLU A 217 1.77 32.19 5.81
C GLU A 217 2.96 33.13 5.55
N TYR A 218 3.56 33.69 6.60
CA TYR A 218 4.76 34.50 6.43
C TYR A 218 5.88 33.70 5.77
N PHE A 219 6.06 32.43 6.16
CA PHE A 219 7.06 31.57 5.56
C PHE A 219 6.73 31.26 4.08
N VAL A 220 5.47 30.94 3.79
CA VAL A 220 4.97 30.69 2.43
C VAL A 220 5.15 31.92 1.53
N ASN A 221 4.96 33.14 2.04
CA ASN A 221 5.08 34.34 1.23
C ASN A 221 6.54 34.70 0.90
N ASN A 222 7.49 34.29 1.74
CA ASN A 222 8.90 34.65 1.63
C ASN A 222 9.81 33.51 1.09
N TRP A 223 9.23 32.39 0.63
CA TRP A 223 10.00 31.21 0.24
C TRP A 223 11.02 31.47 -0.87
N LYS A 224 10.68 32.30 -1.88
CA LYS A 224 11.56 32.61 -3.02
C LYS A 224 12.84 33.29 -2.55
N GLU A 225 12.71 34.33 -1.72
CA GLU A 225 13.86 35.02 -1.17
C GLU A 225 14.77 34.09 -0.37
N ASN A 226 14.18 33.14 0.37
CA ASN A 226 14.94 32.18 1.16
C ASN A 226 15.76 31.22 0.29
N VAL A 227 15.25 30.84 -0.89
CA VAL A 227 15.95 29.99 -1.87
C VAL A 227 17.01 30.77 -2.65
N GLU A 228 16.76 32.04 -2.99
CA GLU A 228 17.73 32.89 -3.71
C GLU A 228 18.95 33.24 -2.84
N LYS A 229 18.73 33.54 -1.55
CA LYS A 229 19.79 33.96 -0.59
C LYS A 229 20.91 32.93 -0.37
N VAL A 230 20.69 31.69 -0.78
CA VAL A 230 21.57 30.53 -0.56
C VAL A 230 22.13 29.93 -1.85
N GLY A 231 21.89 30.58 -3.00
CA GLY A 231 22.42 30.15 -4.29
C GLY A 231 21.60 29.05 -4.99
N GLY A 232 20.30 28.94 -4.71
CA GLY A 232 19.42 28.07 -5.49
C GLY A 232 19.23 28.62 -6.91
N GLU A 233 19.75 27.94 -7.93
CA GLU A 233 19.96 28.56 -9.25
C GLU A 233 18.73 28.62 -10.16
N GLN A 234 17.60 27.98 -9.84
CA GLN A 234 16.40 28.04 -10.69
C GLN A 234 15.10 28.00 -9.87
N ILE A 235 14.37 29.11 -9.84
CA ILE A 235 13.00 29.20 -9.32
C ILE A 235 12.03 29.24 -10.51
N ASP A 236 11.19 28.22 -10.62
CA ASP A 236 10.04 28.19 -11.52
C ASP A 236 9.02 29.23 -11.03
N LYS A 237 8.70 30.19 -11.92
CA LYS A 237 7.78 31.29 -11.61
C LYS A 237 6.36 30.80 -11.35
N ASN A 238 5.99 29.64 -11.89
CA ASN A 238 4.66 29.06 -11.76
C ASN A 238 4.56 28.06 -10.60
N PHE A 239 5.62 27.88 -9.82
CA PHE A 239 5.59 26.95 -8.69
C PHE A 239 4.72 27.47 -7.55
N ASP A 240 3.64 26.75 -7.27
CA ASP A 240 2.77 26.99 -6.12
C ASP A 240 3.37 26.34 -4.87
N PHE A 241 4.25 27.07 -4.19
CA PHE A 241 4.90 26.62 -2.96
C PHE A 241 3.91 26.30 -1.85
N LYS A 242 2.78 27.03 -1.75
CA LYS A 242 1.77 26.77 -0.72
C LYS A 242 1.16 25.39 -0.95
N ASN A 243 0.72 25.12 -2.17
CA ASN A 243 0.11 23.85 -2.52
C ASN A 243 1.11 22.68 -2.42
N TYR A 244 2.37 22.90 -2.78
CA TYR A 244 3.48 21.96 -2.54
C TYR A 244 3.62 21.63 -1.05
N LEU A 245 3.75 22.65 -0.19
CA LEU A 245 3.95 22.47 1.24
C LEU A 245 2.76 21.75 1.89
N VAL A 246 1.53 22.14 1.53
CA VAL A 246 0.31 21.46 1.97
C VAL A 246 0.32 20.00 1.54
N GLY A 247 0.69 19.70 0.29
CA GLY A 247 0.82 18.32 -0.20
C GLY A 247 1.84 17.52 0.58
N LEU A 248 3.06 18.03 0.72
CA LEU A 248 4.15 17.39 1.44
C LEU A 248 3.77 17.06 2.89
N LEU A 249 3.18 18.02 3.62
CA LEU A 249 2.78 17.84 5.01
C LEU A 249 1.58 16.89 5.14
N THR A 250 0.64 16.93 4.20
CA THR A 250 -0.48 15.99 4.13
C THR A 250 0.03 14.56 3.93
N ASP A 251 0.91 14.35 2.95
CA ASP A 251 1.45 13.03 2.61
C ASP A 251 2.28 12.45 3.76
N LYS A 252 3.15 13.25 4.37
CA LYS A 252 3.92 12.84 5.56
C LYS A 252 3.02 12.48 6.73
N THR A 253 2.05 13.33 7.06
CA THR A 253 1.11 13.09 8.16
C THR A 253 0.26 11.85 7.92
N TYR A 254 -0.27 11.69 6.70
CA TYR A 254 -1.06 10.52 6.33
C TYR A 254 -0.24 9.22 6.39
N ALA A 255 0.95 9.23 5.80
CA ALA A 255 1.85 8.08 5.83
C ALA A 255 2.25 7.69 7.26
N TYR A 256 2.51 8.66 8.13
CA TYR A 256 2.78 8.43 9.54
C TYR A 256 1.63 7.72 10.26
N VAL A 257 0.39 8.16 9.99
CA VAL A 257 -0.80 7.54 10.58
C VAL A 257 -1.00 6.12 10.07
N LEU A 258 -0.91 5.90 8.77
CA LEU A 258 -1.00 4.55 8.20
C LEU A 258 0.04 3.61 8.82
N ALA A 259 1.27 4.09 8.96
CA ALA A 259 2.41 3.29 9.37
C ALA A 259 2.51 3.05 10.88
N SER A 260 1.84 3.83 11.74
CA SER A 260 2.07 3.71 13.19
C SER A 260 0.95 4.19 14.13
N GLN A 261 -0.16 4.73 13.62
CA GLN A 261 -1.20 5.33 14.46
C GLN A 261 -2.60 4.78 14.17
N ASP A 262 -3.57 5.10 15.02
CA ASP A 262 -4.98 4.86 14.74
C ASP A 262 -5.49 5.87 13.69
N LEU A 263 -6.25 5.39 12.70
CA LEU A 263 -6.77 6.24 11.63
C LEU A 263 -7.70 7.36 12.14
N ASN A 264 -8.35 7.17 13.30
CA ASN A 264 -9.22 8.17 13.93
C ASN A 264 -8.46 9.33 14.55
N ASN A 265 -7.13 9.25 14.64
CA ASN A 265 -6.34 10.42 15.00
C ASN A 265 -6.43 11.53 13.95
N LEU A 266 -6.77 11.21 12.68
CA LEU A 266 -7.05 12.20 11.64
C LEU A 266 -8.37 12.96 11.85
N ASP A 267 -9.17 12.63 12.86
CA ASP A 267 -10.36 13.41 13.23
C ASP A 267 -10.07 14.41 14.36
N LYS A 268 -8.84 14.41 14.90
CA LYS A 268 -8.44 15.20 16.09
C LYS A 268 -7.55 16.36 15.65
N SER A 269 -8.06 17.59 15.66
CA SER A 269 -7.31 18.79 15.26
C SER A 269 -5.98 18.94 16.01
N SER A 270 -5.96 18.71 17.33
CA SER A 270 -4.73 18.81 18.13
C SER A 270 -3.66 17.80 17.75
N PHE A 271 -4.07 16.59 17.33
CA PHE A 271 -3.12 15.59 16.82
C PHE A 271 -2.55 16.01 15.47
N ILE A 272 -3.41 16.51 14.56
CA ILE A 272 -2.99 16.98 13.23
C ILE A 272 -2.01 18.14 13.39
N GLU A 273 -2.37 19.15 14.19
CA GLU A 273 -1.54 20.33 14.45
C GLU A 273 -0.14 19.94 14.98
N ALA A 274 -0.07 19.12 16.03
CA ALA A 274 1.20 18.68 16.59
C ALA A 274 2.05 17.87 15.59
N THR A 275 1.41 17.02 14.78
CA THR A 275 2.10 16.19 13.78
C THR A 275 2.60 17.03 12.61
N VAL A 276 1.80 17.99 12.15
CA VAL A 276 2.18 18.93 11.10
C VAL A 276 3.35 19.80 11.55
N GLU A 277 3.31 20.32 12.78
CA GLU A 277 4.41 21.08 13.37
C GLU A 277 5.70 20.25 13.41
N GLN A 278 5.63 18.99 13.85
CA GLN A 278 6.77 18.08 13.84
C GLN A 278 7.36 17.92 12.43
N PHE A 279 6.53 17.66 11.42
CA PHE A 279 7.04 17.49 10.05
C PHE A 279 7.49 18.78 9.39
N MET A 280 6.94 19.93 9.80
CA MET A 280 7.38 21.25 9.35
C MET A 280 8.84 21.50 9.75
N ILE A 281 9.24 21.09 10.95
CA ILE A 281 10.63 21.22 11.43
C ILE A 281 11.61 20.44 10.52
N ASP A 282 11.18 19.31 9.97
CA ASP A 282 11.97 18.46 9.07
C ASP A 282 11.94 18.89 7.60
N VAL A 283 11.21 19.97 7.24
CA VAL A 283 11.15 20.45 5.85
C VAL A 283 12.48 21.13 5.50
N ASN A 284 13.24 20.49 4.61
CA ASN A 284 14.41 21.10 4.01
C ASN A 284 14.04 21.92 2.76
N PHE A 285 14.16 23.23 2.87
CA PHE A 285 13.80 24.17 1.81
C PHE A 285 14.85 24.24 0.68
N PHE A 286 16.08 23.80 0.92
CA PHE A 286 17.13 23.77 -0.10
C PHE A 286 16.96 22.63 -1.10
N SER A 287 16.15 21.64 -0.76
CA SER A 287 15.89 20.45 -1.57
C SER A 287 14.47 20.44 -2.14
N VAL A 288 13.83 21.62 -2.30
CA VAL A 288 12.49 21.70 -2.88
C VAL A 288 12.55 21.30 -4.36
N GLU A 289 12.01 20.13 -4.68
CA GLU A 289 11.92 19.64 -6.04
C GLU A 289 10.76 20.31 -6.77
N GLN A 290 11.08 21.22 -7.68
CA GLN A 290 10.07 21.99 -8.43
C GLN A 290 9.49 21.25 -9.65
N LYS A 291 10.03 20.06 -9.99
CA LYS A 291 9.69 19.29 -11.21
C LYS A 291 8.46 18.38 -11.06
N GLU A 292 8.14 17.89 -9.86
CA GLU A 292 7.07 16.89 -9.67
C GLU A 292 5.65 17.49 -9.64
N PHE A 293 5.49 18.80 -9.47
CA PHE A 293 4.20 19.48 -9.34
C PHE A 293 3.70 20.16 -10.63
N GLN A 294 4.28 19.82 -11.79
CA GLN A 294 3.85 20.30 -13.11
C GLN A 294 2.77 19.43 -13.78
N LYS A 295 2.15 18.47 -13.07
CA LYS A 295 1.11 17.57 -13.62
C LYS A 295 -0.23 17.72 -12.93
#